data_AF-A0A1F5UG08-F1
#
_entry.id   AF-A0A1F5UG08-F1
#
_cell.length_a   1.000
_cell.length_b   1.000
_cell.length_c   1.000
_cell.angle_alpha   90.00
_cell.angle_beta   90.00
_cell.angle_gamma   90.00
#
_symmetry.space_group_name_H-M   'P 1'
#
loop_
_entity.id
_entity.type
_entity.pdbx_description
1 polymer ?
#
loop_
_entity_poly.entity_id
_entity_poly.type
_entity_poly.pdbx_seq_one_letter_code
_entity_poly.pdbx_strand_id
1 'polypeptide(L)'
;MNIPILFHTGYVASDYADPDMNYSRMRPLYLDHIARMFPKLKMIGAHLGTLSFFWEAIEVAKNNPNIYFDLTGGTIRMMPLSFFKMAFSVAAKPNLASTKEMIRPGLFEKFVFGTDNPEPKELLTFYSNLMRLLKIKKPIQEKVFASTAEKLFKL
;
A
#
# COMPACT_ATOMS: atom_id res chain seq x y z
N MET A 1 18.44 -15.89 7.65
CA MET A 1 17.21 -16.15 6.88
C MET A 1 16.74 -14.83 6.26
N ASN A 2 16.36 -14.82 4.97
CA ASN A 2 15.88 -13.62 4.25
C ASN A 2 14.44 -13.85 3.80
N ILE A 3 13.56 -14.04 4.78
CA ILE A 3 12.14 -14.32 4.59
C ILE A 3 11.41 -13.01 4.90
N PRO A 4 10.59 -12.47 3.99
CA PRO A 4 9.78 -11.29 4.28
C PRO A 4 8.73 -11.61 5.36
N ILE A 5 8.44 -10.65 6.23
CA ILE A 5 7.41 -10.79 7.27
C ILE A 5 6.20 -9.95 6.88
N LEU A 6 5.02 -10.56 6.91
CA LEU A 6 3.76 -9.88 6.70
C LEU A 6 3.14 -9.47 8.04
N PHE A 7 2.72 -8.21 8.13
CA PHE A 7 2.01 -7.65 9.27
C PHE A 7 0.61 -7.23 8.84
N HIS A 8 -0.40 -7.67 9.58
CA HIS A 8 -1.76 -7.23 9.33
C HIS A 8 -1.93 -5.76 9.75
N THR A 9 -2.14 -4.86 8.79
CA THR A 9 -2.37 -3.42 9.04
C THR A 9 -3.76 -2.94 8.62
N GLY A 10 -4.71 -3.87 8.51
CA GLY A 10 -6.08 -3.60 8.13
C GLY A 10 -7.07 -3.65 9.27
N TYR A 11 -8.36 -3.69 8.93
CA TYR A 11 -9.44 -3.82 9.88
C TYR A 11 -9.38 -5.17 10.59
N VAL A 12 -9.41 -5.13 11.92
CA VAL A 12 -9.64 -6.30 12.77
C VAL A 12 -11.06 -6.18 13.31
N ALA A 13 -11.82 -7.28 13.32
CA ALA A 13 -13.10 -7.30 14.01
C ALA A 13 -12.86 -6.97 15.49
N SER A 14 -13.52 -5.93 15.99
CA SER A 14 -13.37 -5.56 17.40
C SER A 14 -14.14 -6.55 18.25
N ASP A 15 -13.44 -7.13 19.23
CA ASP A 15 -14.06 -7.88 20.31
C ASP A 15 -13.85 -7.10 21.61
N TYR A 16 -14.94 -6.60 22.20
CA TYR A 16 -14.86 -5.86 23.46
C TYR A 16 -14.50 -6.74 24.65
N ALA A 17 -14.53 -8.07 24.50
CA ALA A 17 -14.03 -9.01 25.50
C ALA A 17 -12.50 -9.11 25.51
N ASP A 18 -11.84 -8.80 24.38
CA ASP A 18 -10.37 -8.77 24.27
C ASP A 18 -9.90 -7.34 23.95
N PRO A 19 -9.43 -6.57 24.97
CA PRO A 19 -8.97 -5.21 24.75
C PRO A 19 -7.75 -5.12 23.81
N ASP A 20 -7.04 -6.23 23.56
CA ASP A 20 -5.91 -6.27 22.64
C ASP A 20 -6.34 -6.51 21.18
N MET A 21 -7.56 -7.00 20.94
CA MET A 21 -8.16 -7.12 19.61
C MET A 21 -8.74 -5.76 19.16
N ASN A 22 -7.89 -4.74 19.14
CA ASN A 22 -8.29 -3.39 18.82
C ASN A 22 -7.57 -2.83 17.59
N TYR A 23 -8.25 -1.89 16.94
CA TYR A 23 -7.81 -1.31 15.68
C TYR A 23 -6.55 -0.44 15.80
N SER A 24 -6.26 0.12 16.99
CA SER A 24 -5.08 0.97 17.18
C SER A 24 -3.76 0.21 17.03
N ARG A 25 -3.76 -1.11 17.27
CA ARG A 25 -2.60 -1.99 17.07
C ARG A 25 -2.29 -2.29 15.60
N MET A 26 -3.22 -1.96 14.69
CA MET A 26 -3.07 -2.19 13.24
C MET A 26 -2.40 -1.01 12.52
N ARG A 27 -1.92 0.00 13.25
CA ARG A 27 -1.33 1.21 12.65
C ARG A 27 -0.03 0.91 11.91
N PRO A 28 0.07 1.28 10.62
CA PRO A 28 1.29 1.14 9.82
C PRO A 28 2.52 1.86 10.41
N LEU A 29 2.33 2.93 11.19
CA LEU A 29 3.44 3.66 11.82
C LEU A 29 4.35 2.80 12.70
N TYR A 30 3.84 1.73 13.30
CA TYR A 30 4.68 0.81 14.07
C TYR A 30 5.75 0.13 13.19
N LEU A 31 5.48 -0.06 11.90
CA LEU A 31 6.45 -0.64 10.97
C LEU A 31 7.66 0.28 10.73
N ASP A 32 7.50 1.60 10.82
CA ASP A 32 8.62 2.56 10.69
C ASP A 32 9.65 2.33 11.81
N HIS A 33 9.18 2.15 13.05
CA HIS A 33 10.04 1.86 14.18
C HIS A 33 10.81 0.54 13.97
N ILE A 34 10.11 -0.51 13.54
CA ILE A 34 10.73 -1.82 13.24
C ILE A 34 11.74 -1.70 12.08
N ALA A 35 11.43 -0.92 11.04
CA ALA A 35 12.34 -0.74 9.89
C ALA A 35 13.66 -0.08 10.29
N ARG A 36 13.63 0.88 11.22
CA ARG A 36 14.84 1.54 11.73
C ARG A 36 15.70 0.58 12.54
N MET A 37 15.08 -0.29 13.34
CA MET A 37 15.77 -1.30 14.14
C MET A 37 16.32 -2.45 13.28
N PHE A 38 15.62 -2.81 12.21
CA PHE A 38 15.95 -3.93 11.34
C PHE A 38 15.96 -3.50 9.86
N PRO A 39 16.94 -2.68 9.43
CA PRO A 39 16.95 -2.09 8.08
C PRO A 39 17.09 -3.13 6.95
N LYS A 40 17.54 -4.34 7.27
CA LYS A 40 17.65 -5.46 6.32
C LYS A 40 16.38 -6.32 6.25
N LEU A 41 15.48 -6.23 7.23
CA LEU A 41 14.25 -7.01 7.27
C LEU A 41 13.26 -6.48 6.23
N LYS A 42 12.80 -7.36 5.34
CA LYS A 42 11.73 -7.02 4.38
C LYS A 42 10.39 -7.23 5.05
N MET A 43 9.52 -6.22 4.96
CA MET A 43 8.21 -6.23 5.62
C MET A 43 7.12 -5.87 4.62
N ILE A 44 5.97 -6.50 4.79
CA ILE A 44 4.76 -6.27 3.99
C ILE A 44 3.63 -5.92 4.96
N GLY A 45 3.04 -4.73 4.82
CA GLY A 45 1.79 -4.39 5.50
C GLY A 45 0.59 -4.82 4.68
N ALA A 46 -0.34 -5.58 5.27
CA ALA A 46 -1.54 -6.00 4.59
C ALA A 46 -2.59 -4.88 4.54
N HIS A 47 -3.37 -4.85 3.46
CA HIS A 47 -4.54 -3.99 3.24
C HIS A 47 -4.25 -2.48 3.07
N LEU A 48 -2.98 -2.11 2.90
CA LEU A 48 -2.56 -0.71 2.72
C LEU A 48 -3.14 0.25 3.78
N GLY A 49 -3.20 -0.19 5.04
CA GLY A 49 -3.75 0.61 6.16
C GLY A 49 -5.27 0.72 6.20
N THR A 50 -6.02 0.10 5.26
CA THR A 50 -7.46 0.32 5.02
C THR A 50 -7.81 1.81 4.94
N LEU A 51 -9.07 2.24 5.06
CA LEU A 51 -9.41 3.66 4.94
C LEU A 51 -8.85 4.53 6.09
N SER A 52 -8.76 4.00 7.31
CA SER A 52 -8.44 4.83 8.47
C SER A 52 -6.96 5.13 8.62
N PHE A 53 -6.07 4.22 8.21
CA PHE A 53 -4.61 4.39 8.29
C PHE A 53 -3.94 4.43 6.93
N PHE A 54 -4.70 4.65 5.86
CA PHE A 54 -4.18 4.72 4.49
C PHE A 54 -2.99 5.67 4.37
N TRP A 55 -3.11 6.89 4.90
CA TRP A 55 -2.05 7.91 4.82
C TRP A 55 -0.79 7.51 5.57
N GLU A 56 -0.92 6.82 6.70
CA GLU A 56 0.21 6.27 7.43
C GLU A 56 0.92 5.21 6.60
N ALA A 57 0.17 4.30 5.96
CA ALA A 57 0.74 3.29 5.09
C ALA A 57 1.52 3.91 3.92
N ILE A 58 0.96 4.95 3.27
CA ILE A 58 1.63 5.67 2.19
C ILE A 58 2.92 6.34 2.65
N GLU A 59 2.90 7.05 3.77
CA GLU A 59 4.09 7.72 4.30
C GLU A 59 5.16 6.72 4.74
N VAL A 60 4.76 5.65 5.43
CA VAL A 60 5.68 4.60 5.86
C VAL A 60 6.31 3.88 4.67
N ALA A 61 5.53 3.52 3.65
CA ALA A 61 6.03 2.87 2.43
C ALA A 61 7.03 3.76 1.68
N LYS A 62 6.72 5.06 1.57
CA LYS A 62 7.53 6.05 0.87
C LYS A 62 8.88 6.29 1.56
N ASN A 63 8.89 6.39 2.89
CA ASN A 63 10.07 6.79 3.65
C ASN A 63 10.98 5.60 4.03
N ASN A 64 10.51 4.35 3.93
CA ASN A 64 11.28 3.17 4.33
C ASN A 64 11.59 2.26 3.14
N PRO A 65 12.86 1.99 2.79
CA PRO A 65 13.23 1.20 1.62
C PRO A 65 12.84 -0.28 1.73
N ASN A 66 12.68 -0.80 2.94
CA ASN A 66 12.42 -2.21 3.24
C ASN A 66 10.95 -2.53 3.59
N ILE A 67 10.06 -1.54 3.59
CA ILE A 67 8.61 -1.73 3.76
C ILE A 67 7.90 -1.69 2.41
N TYR A 68 6.95 -2.60 2.26
CA TYR A 68 6.04 -2.77 1.13
C TYR A 68 4.62 -2.92 1.69
N PHE A 69 3.60 -2.77 0.84
CA PHE A 69 2.22 -3.05 1.21
C PHE A 69 1.58 -3.92 0.13
N ASP A 70 0.77 -4.87 0.54
CA ASP A 70 -0.11 -5.52 -0.42
C ASP A 70 -1.35 -4.67 -0.69
N LEU A 71 -2.00 -4.99 -1.80
CA LEU A 71 -3.20 -4.34 -2.30
C LEU A 71 -4.48 -5.12 -1.96
N THR A 72 -4.40 -6.02 -0.98
CA THR A 72 -5.53 -6.86 -0.55
C THR A 72 -6.61 -6.03 0.16
N GLY A 73 -7.80 -6.60 0.35
CA GLY A 73 -8.87 -5.98 1.11
C GLY A 73 -9.81 -5.09 0.29
N GLY A 74 -11.04 -4.97 0.78
CA GLY A 74 -12.15 -4.40 0.00
C GLY A 74 -12.35 -2.90 0.12
N THR A 75 -12.03 -2.30 1.26
CA THR A 75 -12.57 -0.98 1.65
C THR A 75 -12.03 0.17 0.80
N ILE A 76 -10.77 0.10 0.37
CA ILE A 76 -10.17 1.17 -0.42
C ILE A 76 -10.81 1.31 -1.81
N ARG A 77 -11.40 0.24 -2.34
CA ARG A 77 -12.07 0.24 -3.65
C ARG A 77 -13.33 1.10 -3.70
N MET A 78 -13.86 1.47 -2.53
CA MET A 78 -15.03 2.35 -2.42
C MET A 78 -14.68 3.82 -2.68
N MET A 79 -13.40 4.17 -2.79
CA MET A 79 -12.97 5.55 -2.96
C MET A 79 -13.02 6.00 -4.42
N PRO A 80 -13.34 7.29 -4.68
CA PRO A 80 -13.36 7.83 -6.03
C PRO A 80 -11.94 8.01 -6.60
N LEU A 81 -11.83 8.13 -7.93
CA LEU A 81 -10.54 8.38 -8.60
C LEU A 81 -9.81 9.63 -8.06
N SER A 82 -10.53 10.67 -7.64
CA SER A 82 -9.95 11.89 -7.06
C SER A 82 -9.17 11.61 -5.76
N PHE A 83 -9.64 10.68 -4.93
CA PHE A 83 -8.92 10.25 -3.74
C PHE A 83 -7.56 9.65 -4.11
N PHE A 84 -7.52 8.77 -5.10
CA PHE A 84 -6.27 8.15 -5.54
C PHE A 84 -5.33 9.13 -6.25
N LYS A 85 -5.86 10.12 -6.97
CA LYS A 85 -5.04 11.21 -7.50
C LYS A 85 -4.39 11.99 -6.36
N MET A 86 -5.17 12.38 -5.34
CA MET A 86 -4.63 13.05 -4.16
C MET A 86 -3.57 12.19 -3.44
N ALA A 87 -3.80 10.88 -3.33
CA ALA A 87 -2.88 9.95 -2.66
C ALA A 87 -1.55 9.76 -3.38
N PHE A 88 -1.60 9.63 -4.70
CA PHE A 88 -0.47 9.17 -5.50
C PHE A 88 0.20 10.26 -6.34
N SER A 89 -0.38 11.46 -6.40
CA SER A 89 0.20 12.61 -7.08
C SER A 89 1.02 13.50 -6.15
N VAL A 90 1.87 14.33 -6.75
CA VAL A 90 2.46 15.54 -6.18
C VAL A 90 2.10 16.74 -7.02
N ALA A 91 1.96 17.88 -6.37
CA ALA A 91 1.94 19.15 -7.07
C ALA A 91 3.25 19.34 -7.84
N ALA A 92 3.16 19.83 -9.07
CA ALA A 92 4.33 20.22 -9.86
C ALA A 92 5.09 21.39 -9.22
N LYS A 93 4.41 22.20 -8.38
CA LYS A 93 5.00 23.27 -7.58
C LYS A 93 4.42 23.27 -6.16
N PRO A 94 5.25 23.37 -5.11
CA PRO A 94 4.80 23.29 -3.71
C PRO A 94 4.17 24.60 -3.18
N ASN A 95 3.86 25.57 -4.05
CA ASN A 95 3.34 26.88 -3.69
C ASN A 95 2.00 27.23 -4.38
N LEU A 96 1.29 26.22 -4.89
CA LEU A 96 0.00 26.37 -5.58
C LEU A 96 0.02 27.27 -6.84
N ALA A 97 1.19 27.64 -7.36
CA ALA A 97 1.31 28.40 -8.61
C ALA A 97 0.95 27.59 -9.86
N SER A 98 0.52 26.34 -9.70
CA SER A 98 0.03 25.47 -10.76
C SER A 98 -0.91 24.42 -10.17
N THR A 99 -1.97 24.09 -10.90
CA THR A 99 -2.87 22.95 -10.62
C THR A 99 -2.36 21.64 -11.21
N LYS A 100 -1.19 21.64 -11.87
CA LYS A 100 -0.62 20.45 -12.49
C LYS A 100 -0.12 19.48 -11.42
N GLU A 101 -0.53 18.23 -11.56
CA GLU A 101 -0.11 17.11 -10.73
C GLU A 101 0.77 16.13 -11.50
N MET A 102 1.67 15.45 -10.79
CA MET A 102 2.51 14.38 -11.30
C MET A 102 2.39 13.15 -10.40
N ILE A 103 2.12 12.00 -10.99
CA ILE A 103 2.11 10.73 -10.23
C ILE A 103 3.51 10.40 -9.73
N ARG A 104 3.60 9.84 -8.51
CA ARG A 104 4.81 9.29 -7.89
C ARG A 104 5.01 7.82 -8.30
N PRO A 105 5.77 7.50 -9.36
CA PRO A 105 5.95 6.11 -9.80
C PRO A 105 6.61 5.24 -8.74
N GLY A 106 7.60 5.78 -8.00
CA GLY A 106 8.34 5.03 -6.97
C GLY A 106 7.47 4.53 -5.81
N LEU A 107 6.30 5.13 -5.58
CA LEU A 107 5.36 4.66 -4.56
C LEU A 107 4.65 3.39 -5.00
N PHE A 108 4.29 3.26 -6.29
CA PHE A 108 3.68 2.05 -6.83
C PHE A 108 4.63 0.85 -6.77
N GLU A 109 5.94 1.06 -6.84
CA GLU A 109 6.94 0.00 -6.69
C GLU A 109 7.01 -0.58 -5.26
N LYS A 110 6.30 0.05 -4.32
CA LYS A 110 6.14 -0.45 -2.95
C LYS A 110 4.89 -1.30 -2.77
N PHE A 111 4.06 -1.40 -3.80
CA PHE A 111 2.82 -2.16 -3.74
C PHE A 111 2.98 -3.53 -4.39
N VAL A 112 2.34 -4.53 -3.78
CA VAL A 112 2.29 -5.90 -4.28
C VAL A 112 0.83 -6.28 -4.44
N PHE A 113 0.47 -6.84 -5.60
CA PHE A 113 -0.87 -7.34 -5.82
C PHE A 113 -1.11 -8.61 -4.98
N GLY A 114 -2.25 -8.65 -4.33
CA GLY A 114 -2.73 -9.81 -3.58
C GLY A 114 -4.24 -9.69 -3.42
N THR A 115 -4.95 -10.82 -3.37
CA THR A 115 -6.41 -10.82 -3.35
C THR A 115 -6.99 -10.88 -1.95
N ASP A 116 -6.51 -11.82 -1.13
CA ASP A 116 -7.10 -12.19 0.16
C ASP A 116 -8.63 -12.43 0.03
N ASN A 117 -9.40 -11.35 0.10
CA ASN A 117 -10.80 -11.19 -0.31
C ASN A 117 -10.95 -9.73 -0.84
N PRO A 118 -11.68 -9.39 -1.92
CA PRO A 118 -12.77 -10.05 -2.68
C PRO A 118 -12.29 -11.08 -3.73
N GLU A 119 -13.23 -11.55 -4.57
CA GLU A 119 -12.94 -12.38 -5.75
C GLU A 119 -11.78 -11.80 -6.60
N PRO A 120 -10.81 -12.63 -7.03
CA PRO A 120 -9.62 -12.18 -7.73
C PRO A 120 -9.84 -11.31 -8.98
N LYS A 121 -10.79 -11.68 -9.84
CA LYS A 121 -11.07 -10.96 -11.09
C LYS A 121 -11.63 -9.57 -10.82
N GLU A 122 -12.46 -9.38 -9.79
CA GLU A 122 -12.90 -8.03 -9.39
C GLU A 122 -11.74 -7.15 -8.97
N LEU A 123 -10.86 -7.66 -8.10
CA LEU A 123 -9.73 -6.89 -7.58
C LEU A 123 -8.73 -6.55 -8.68
N LEU A 124 -8.44 -7.53 -9.54
CA LEU A 124 -7.58 -7.36 -10.71
C LEU A 124 -8.15 -6.30 -11.66
N THR A 125 -9.46 -6.34 -11.91
CA THR A 125 -10.16 -5.36 -12.76
C THR A 125 -10.07 -3.97 -12.17
N PHE A 126 -10.29 -3.83 -10.86
CA PHE A 126 -10.18 -2.56 -10.15
C PHE A 126 -8.78 -1.95 -10.28
N TYR A 127 -7.72 -2.67 -9.91
CA TYR A 127 -6.36 -2.13 -9.95
C TYR A 127 -5.85 -1.89 -11.36
N SER A 128 -6.25 -2.73 -12.33
CA SER A 128 -5.94 -2.50 -13.75
C SER A 128 -6.57 -1.20 -14.26
N ASN A 129 -7.84 -0.94 -13.92
CA ASN A 129 -8.51 0.30 -14.27
C ASN A 129 -7.91 1.51 -13.55
N LEU A 130 -7.61 1.38 -12.26
CA LEU A 130 -7.00 2.44 -11.47
C LEU A 130 -5.65 2.85 -12.08
N MET A 131 -4.75 1.91 -12.35
CA MET A 131 -3.45 2.20 -12.95
C MET A 131 -3.56 2.77 -14.36
N ARG A 132 -4.53 2.32 -15.17
CA ARG A 132 -4.82 2.90 -16.49
C ARG A 132 -5.27 4.35 -16.37
N LEU A 133 -6.22 4.64 -15.47
CA LEU A 133 -6.77 5.99 -15.27
C LEU A 133 -5.76 6.96 -14.67
N LEU A 134 -4.84 6.46 -13.83
CA LEU A 134 -3.68 7.20 -13.32
C LEU A 134 -2.51 7.28 -14.32
N LYS A 135 -2.64 6.68 -15.52
CA LYS A 135 -1.62 6.66 -16.58
C LYS A 135 -0.27 6.10 -16.11
N ILE A 136 -0.30 5.09 -15.25
CA ILE A 136 0.90 4.38 -14.78
C ILE A 136 1.53 3.63 -15.95
N LYS A 137 2.85 3.79 -16.15
CA LYS A 137 3.56 3.12 -17.24
C LYS A 137 3.58 1.60 -17.03
N LYS A 138 3.53 0.83 -18.12
CA LYS A 138 3.51 -0.65 -18.09
C LYS A 138 4.62 -1.29 -17.23
N PRO A 139 5.89 -0.84 -17.26
CA PRO A 139 6.93 -1.40 -16.40
C PRO A 139 6.67 -1.27 -14.90
N ILE A 140 5.90 -0.25 -14.47
CA ILE A 140 5.53 -0.07 -13.06
C ILE A 140 4.33 -0.95 -12.72
N GLN A 141 3.37 -1.12 -13.65
CA GLN A 141 2.26 -2.06 -13.47
C GLN A 141 2.80 -3.48 -13.25
N GLU A 142 3.81 -3.89 -14.03
CA GLU A 142 4.48 -5.19 -13.89
C GLU A 142 5.13 -5.40 -12.52
N LYS A 143 5.71 -4.33 -11.94
CA LYS A 143 6.24 -4.35 -10.57
C LYS A 143 5.15 -4.63 -9.55
N VAL A 144 3.99 -3.98 -9.70
CA VAL A 144 2.86 -4.17 -8.78
C VAL A 144 2.30 -5.59 -8.89
N PHE A 145 2.09 -6.09 -10.11
CA PHE A 145 1.41 -7.35 -10.33
C PHE A 145 2.27 -8.61 -10.18
N ALA A 146 3.59 -8.52 -10.36
CA ALA A 146 4.46 -9.69 -10.34
C ALA A 146 5.85 -9.42 -9.75
N SER A 147 6.69 -8.67 -10.46
CA SER A 147 8.16 -8.69 -10.22
C SER A 147 8.60 -8.20 -8.83
N THR A 148 7.81 -7.37 -8.15
CA THR A 148 8.10 -7.02 -6.74
C THR A 148 7.90 -8.21 -5.82
N ALA A 149 6.82 -8.98 -6.00
CA ALA A 149 6.55 -10.20 -5.24
C ALA A 149 7.63 -11.26 -5.50
N GLU A 150 7.95 -11.51 -6.77
CA GLU A 150 9.01 -12.45 -7.17
C GLU A 150 10.33 -12.13 -6.46
N LYS A 151 10.72 -10.86 -6.44
CA LYS A 151 11.93 -10.40 -5.76
C LYS A 151 11.86 -10.55 -4.24
N LEU A 152 10.72 -10.26 -3.63
CA LEU A 152 10.55 -10.34 -2.17
C LEU A 152 10.55 -11.78 -1.67
N PHE A 153 9.84 -12.66 -2.38
CA PHE A 153 9.63 -14.05 -1.98
C PHE A 153 10.65 -15.02 -2.60
N LYS A 154 11.46 -14.56 -3.56
CA LYS A 154 12.43 -15.38 -4.33
C LYS A 154 11.75 -16.52 -5.09
N LEU A 155 10.67 -16.18 -5.79
CA LEU A 155 9.93 -17.10 -6.66
C LEU A 155 10.62 -17.25 -8.02
#